data_AF-A0A3D6E031-F1
#
_entry.id   AF-A0A3D6E031-F1
#
_cell.length_a   1.000
_cell.length_b   1.000
_cell.length_c   1.000
_cell.angle_alpha   90.00
_cell.angle_beta   90.00
_cell.angle_gamma   90.00
#
_symmetry.space_group_name_H-M   'P 1'
#
loop_
_entity.id
_entity.type
_entity.pdbx_description
1 polymer ?
#
loop_
_entity_poly.entity_id
_entity_poly.type
_entity_poly.pdbx_seq_one_letter_code
_entity_poly.pdbx_strand_id
1 'polypeptide(L)'
;ADAIVAATNQLRLSRLAAAPAEEPARKARKARKASRTVRRSVRIPRSEYRQLAQLKKRLARGGVGIGKGQLFRAGLMLLAGLDLSALKAAISDVLAPAAAPRKGK
;
A
#
# COMPACT_ATOMS: atom_id res chain seq x y z
N ALA A 1 29.22 33.35 32.57
CA ALA A 1 28.93 32.25 31.64
C ALA A 1 28.40 31.00 32.36
N ASP A 2 28.46 30.97 33.69
CA ASP A 2 28.22 29.78 34.53
C ASP A 2 26.74 29.43 34.76
N ALA A 3 25.82 30.40 34.64
CA ALA A 3 24.40 30.16 34.87
C ALA A 3 23.72 29.31 33.77
N ILE A 4 24.20 29.42 32.52
CA ILE A 4 23.66 28.65 31.39
C ILE A 4 24.14 27.20 31.47
N VAL A 5 25.39 26.98 31.89
CA VAL A 5 25.97 25.63 32.06
C VAL A 5 25.31 24.88 33.22
N ALA A 6 24.99 25.57 34.32
CA ALA A 6 24.28 24.98 35.46
C ALA A 6 22.86 24.51 35.08
N ALA A 7 22.12 25.30 34.30
CA ALA A 7 20.78 24.94 33.83
C ALA A 7 20.80 23.73 32.88
N THR A 8 21.80 23.61 32.01
CA THR A 8 21.96 22.46 31.13
C THR A 8 22.31 21.16 31.87
N ASN A 9 23.07 21.25 32.97
CA ASN A 9 23.41 20.07 33.77
C ASN A 9 22.21 19.54 34.56
N GLN A 10 21.33 20.42 35.07
CA GLN A 10 20.10 19.99 35.75
C GLN A 10 19.14 19.25 34.81
N LEU A 11 18.95 19.74 33.57
CA LEU A 11 18.10 19.06 32.58
C LEU A 11 18.67 17.69 32.14
N ARG A 12 19.99 17.53 32.18
CA ARG A 12 20.66 16.26 31.85
C ARG A 12 20.51 15.23 32.97
N LEU A 13 20.61 15.64 34.23
CA LEU A 13 20.41 14.77 35.40
C LEU A 13 18.96 14.25 35.48
N SER A 14 17.96 15.09 35.20
CA SER A 14 16.55 14.68 35.18
C SER A 14 16.20 13.71 34.05
N ARG A 15 16.93 13.77 32.92
CA ARG A 15 16.80 12.77 31.82
C ARG A 15 17.49 11.45 32.11
N LEU A 16 18.54 11.44 32.92
CA LEU A 16 19.25 10.23 33.32
C LEU A 16 18.54 9.48 34.47
N ALA A 17 17.73 10.17 35.28
CA ALA A 17 16.91 9.58 36.33
C ALA A 17 15.56 9.02 35.83
N ALA A 18 15.15 9.34 34.60
CA ALA A 18 13.94 8.80 33.97
C ALA A 18 14.27 7.53 33.17
N ALA A 19 14.59 6.44 33.88
CA ALA A 19 14.61 5.11 33.30
C ALA A 19 13.15 4.64 33.08
N PRO A 20 12.71 4.32 31.85
CA PRO A 20 11.47 3.59 31.68
C PRO A 20 11.68 2.14 32.16
N ALA A 21 10.81 1.75 33.09
CA ALA A 21 10.69 0.44 33.67
C ALA A 21 10.67 -0.70 32.63
N GLU A 22 11.19 -1.85 33.06
CA GLU A 22 11.12 -3.14 32.40
C GLU A 22 9.67 -3.56 32.08
N GLU A 23 9.42 -3.85 30.80
CA GLU A 23 8.84 -5.09 30.22
C GLU A 23 8.43 -4.80 28.76
N PRO A 24 8.49 -5.76 27.80
CA PRO A 24 8.23 -7.19 27.98
C PRO A 24 9.17 -8.14 27.20
N ALA A 25 9.71 -9.15 27.89
CA ALA A 25 10.30 -10.33 27.26
C ALA A 25 9.35 -11.53 27.36
N ARG A 26 8.33 -11.61 26.48
CA ARG A 26 7.76 -12.89 26.01
C ARG A 26 6.67 -12.67 24.96
N LYS A 27 7.02 -12.92 23.71
CA LYS A 27 6.46 -14.02 22.90
C LYS A 27 7.07 -13.98 21.50
N ALA A 28 8.00 -14.90 21.30
CA ALA A 28 8.29 -15.58 20.05
C ALA A 28 8.16 -14.69 18.80
N ARG A 29 9.29 -14.07 18.43
CA ARG A 29 9.60 -13.71 17.05
C ARG A 29 9.59 -15.00 16.25
N LYS A 30 8.38 -15.46 15.86
CA LYS A 30 8.18 -16.51 14.85
C LYS A 30 9.07 -16.09 13.71
N ALA A 31 10.07 -16.91 13.40
CA ALA A 31 10.81 -16.84 12.17
C ALA A 31 9.78 -16.94 11.04
N ARG A 32 9.24 -15.78 10.63
CA ARG A 32 8.34 -15.68 9.50
C ARG A 32 9.24 -16.00 8.33
N LYS A 33 9.12 -17.22 7.80
CA LYS A 33 9.59 -17.58 6.45
C LYS A 33 9.36 -16.34 5.59
N ALA A 34 10.43 -15.75 5.09
CA ALA A 34 10.36 -14.51 4.32
C ALA A 34 9.31 -14.73 3.23
N SER A 35 8.18 -14.02 3.34
CA SER A 35 7.07 -14.24 2.42
C SER A 35 7.57 -13.83 1.04
N ARG A 36 7.55 -14.76 0.07
CA ARG A 36 7.91 -14.52 -1.36
C ARG A 36 7.01 -13.48 -2.06
N THR A 37 6.24 -12.70 -1.31
CA THR A 37 5.30 -11.70 -1.81
C THR A 37 5.64 -10.36 -1.18
N VAL A 38 5.81 -9.34 -2.02
CA VAL A 38 5.96 -7.95 -1.59
C VAL A 38 4.59 -7.30 -1.54
N ARG A 39 4.24 -6.70 -0.40
CA ARG A 39 3.00 -5.93 -0.27
C ARG A 39 3.20 -4.54 -0.86
N ARG A 40 2.55 -4.24 -1.98
CA ARG A 40 2.50 -2.90 -2.56
C ARG A 40 1.10 -2.32 -2.50
N SER A 41 0.98 -1.10 -1.97
CA SER A 41 -0.25 -0.31 -2.04
C SER A 41 -0.22 0.56 -3.31
N VAL A 42 -1.34 0.58 -4.05
CA VAL A 42 -1.53 1.41 -5.25
C VAL A 42 -2.66 2.39 -4.99
N ARG A 43 -2.51 3.63 -5.45
CA ARG A 43 -3.61 4.62 -5.44
C ARG A 43 -4.41 4.45 -6.72
N ILE A 44 -5.72 4.24 -6.58
CA ILE A 44 -6.64 3.95 -7.67
C ILE A 44 -7.83 4.92 -7.57
N PRO A 45 -8.31 5.51 -8.68
CA PRO A 45 -9.53 6.31 -8.70
C PRO A 45 -10.75 5.56 -8.17
N ARG A 46 -11.72 6.29 -7.62
CA ARG A 46 -12.93 5.69 -7.03
C ARG A 46 -13.75 4.89 -8.05
N SER A 47 -13.78 5.32 -9.31
CA SER A 47 -14.47 4.65 -10.42
C SER A 47 -13.87 3.25 -10.67
N GLU A 48 -12.56 3.17 -10.86
CA GLU A 48 -11.82 1.92 -11.05
C GLU A 48 -11.94 0.98 -9.84
N TYR A 49 -11.91 1.53 -8.62
CA TYR A 49 -12.11 0.72 -7.42
C TYR A 49 -13.51 0.08 -7.39
N ARG A 50 -14.56 0.75 -7.89
CA ARG A 50 -15.90 0.17 -8.05
C ARG A 50 -15.92 -0.92 -9.12
N GLN A 51 -15.22 -0.73 -10.23
CA GLN A 51 -15.10 -1.75 -11.29
C GLN A 51 -14.46 -3.04 -10.75
N LEU A 52 -13.42 -2.95 -9.91
CA LEU A 52 -12.84 -4.11 -9.24
C LEU A 52 -13.87 -4.88 -8.40
N ALA A 53 -14.74 -4.17 -7.66
CA ALA A 53 -15.80 -4.80 -6.89
C ALA A 53 -16.84 -5.50 -7.79
N GLN A 54 -17.18 -4.90 -8.93
CA GLN A 54 -18.09 -5.48 -9.90
C GLN A 54 -17.51 -6.75 -10.55
N LEU A 55 -16.23 -6.73 -10.93
CA LEU A 55 -15.53 -7.91 -11.47
C LEU A 55 -15.52 -9.06 -10.46
N LYS A 56 -15.23 -8.77 -9.19
CA LYS A 56 -15.33 -9.76 -8.12
C LYS A 56 -16.73 -10.36 -8.00
N LYS A 57 -17.78 -9.53 -8.03
CA LYS A 57 -19.18 -10.01 -7.98
C LYS A 57 -19.51 -10.90 -9.18
N ARG A 58 -19.05 -10.53 -10.38
CA ARG A 58 -19.24 -11.34 -11.60
C ARG A 58 -18.60 -12.71 -11.46
N LEU A 59 -17.36 -12.79 -10.97
CA LEU A 59 -16.68 -14.06 -10.76
C LEU A 59 -17.33 -14.90 -9.66
N ALA A 60 -17.80 -14.27 -8.57
CA ALA A 60 -18.52 -14.96 -7.51
C ALA A 60 -19.83 -15.59 -8.01
N ARG A 61 -20.57 -14.93 -8.91
CA ARG A 61 -21.76 -15.51 -9.57
C ARG A 61 -21.44 -16.74 -10.41
N GLY A 62 -20.23 -16.79 -10.98
CA GLY A 62 -19.70 -17.97 -11.68
C GLY A 62 -19.06 -19.01 -10.77
N GLY A 63 -19.24 -18.91 -9.44
CA GLY A 63 -18.68 -19.86 -8.46
C GLY A 63 -17.22 -19.65 -8.09
N VAL A 64 -16.56 -18.60 -8.60
CA VAL A 64 -15.13 -18.35 -8.34
C VAL A 64 -14.95 -17.22 -7.32
N GLY A 65 -14.66 -17.60 -6.07
CA GLY A 65 -14.37 -16.67 -4.99
C GLY A 65 -12.92 -16.17 -5.05
N ILE A 66 -12.71 -14.88 -5.34
CA ILE A 66 -11.36 -14.30 -5.43
C ILE A 66 -11.14 -13.06 -4.55
N GLY A 67 -9.88 -12.84 -4.18
CA GLY A 67 -9.38 -11.63 -3.51
C GLY A 67 -8.99 -10.51 -4.50
N LYS A 68 -8.89 -9.27 -4.01
CA LYS A 68 -8.45 -8.12 -4.85
C LYS A 68 -7.03 -8.32 -5.39
N GLY A 69 -6.12 -8.85 -4.56
CA GLY A 69 -4.73 -9.11 -4.98
C GLY A 69 -4.61 -10.23 -6.02
N GLN A 70 -5.52 -11.21 -5.99
CA GLN A 70 -5.57 -12.27 -7.01
C GLN A 70 -6.06 -11.70 -8.35
N LEU A 71 -7.09 -10.85 -8.34
CA LEU A 71 -7.56 -10.16 -9.54
C LEU A 71 -6.46 -9.29 -10.16
N PHE A 72 -5.71 -8.56 -9.34
CA PHE A 72 -4.59 -7.75 -9.82
C PHE A 72 -3.47 -8.60 -10.42
N ARG A 73 -3.12 -9.73 -9.79
CA ARG A 73 -2.14 -10.67 -10.34
C ARG A 73 -2.62 -11.27 -11.67
N ALA A 74 -3.89 -11.62 -11.79
CA ALA A 74 -4.46 -12.10 -13.06
C ALA A 74 -4.39 -11.02 -14.16
N GLY A 75 -4.73 -9.77 -13.83
CA GLY A 75 -4.57 -8.65 -14.75
C GLY A 75 -3.11 -8.45 -15.20
N LEU A 76 -2.16 -8.55 -14.28
CA LEU A 76 -0.73 -8.47 -14.62
C LEU A 76 -0.27 -9.62 -15.54
N MET A 77 -0.75 -10.84 -15.32
CA MET A 77 -0.43 -11.98 -16.19
C MET A 77 -1.00 -11.80 -17.60
N LEU A 78 -2.21 -11.24 -17.72
CA LEU A 78 -2.79 -10.90 -19.03
C LEU A 78 -1.95 -9.83 -19.74
N LEU A 79 -1.56 -8.76 -19.03
CA LEU A 79 -0.71 -7.69 -19.59
C LEU A 79 0.67 -8.20 -20.03
N ALA A 80 1.24 -9.15 -19.30
CA ALA A 80 2.54 -9.75 -19.63
C ALA A 80 2.52 -10.60 -20.91
N GLY A 81 1.35 -11.04 -21.36
CA GLY A 81 1.19 -11.80 -22.61
C GLY A 81 0.96 -10.92 -23.85
N LEU A 82 0.89 -9.60 -23.71
CA LEU A 82 0.64 -8.68 -24.83
C LEU A 82 1.93 -8.31 -25.56
N ASP A 83 1.83 -8.03 -26.86
CA ASP A 83 2.91 -7.38 -27.61
C ASP A 83 3.02 -5.88 -27.27
N LEU A 84 4.10 -5.24 -27.73
CA LEU A 84 4.39 -3.84 -27.43
C LEU A 84 3.32 -2.87 -27.97
N SER A 85 2.71 -3.17 -29.12
CA SER A 85 1.66 -2.34 -29.71
C SER A 85 0.38 -2.40 -28.86
N ALA A 86 -0.04 -3.61 -28.50
CA ALA A 86 -1.18 -3.83 -27.62
C ALA A 86 -0.96 -3.23 -26.23
N LEU A 87 0.27 -3.31 -25.70
CA LEU A 87 0.61 -2.72 -24.40
C LEU A 87 0.54 -1.18 -24.45
N LYS A 88 1.00 -0.55 -25.54
CA LYS A 88 0.87 0.90 -25.77
C LYS A 88 -0.61 1.33 -25.85
N ALA A 89 -1.44 0.55 -26.53
CA ALA A 89 -2.87 0.82 -26.56
C ALA A 89 -3.50 0.72 -25.16
N ALA A 90 -3.21 -0.36 -24.42
CA ALA A 90 -3.76 -0.60 -23.09
C ALA A 90 -3.39 0.48 -22.05
N ILE A 91 -2.18 1.06 -22.14
CA ILE A 91 -1.74 2.11 -21.21
C ILE A 91 -2.27 3.51 -21.60
N SER A 92 -2.59 3.72 -22.89
CA SER A 92 -2.98 5.05 -23.39
C SER A 92 -4.23 5.60 -22.70
N ASP A 93 -5.23 4.75 -22.47
CA ASP A 93 -6.47 5.12 -21.77
C ASP A 93 -6.28 5.45 -20.29
N VAL A 94 -5.21 4.90 -19.67
CA VAL A 94 -4.88 5.12 -18.25
C VAL A 94 -4.00 6.37 -18.07
N LEU A 95 -3.15 6.66 -19.06
CA LEU A 95 -2.27 7.84 -19.07
C LEU A 95 -3.01 9.10 -19.51
N ALA A 96 -4.03 8.96 -20.36
CA ALA A 96 -4.90 10.07 -20.70
C ALA A 96 -5.59 10.55 -19.40
N PRO A 97 -5.39 11.81 -18.97
CA PRO A 97 -6.09 12.30 -17.79
C PRO A 97 -7.58 12.18 -18.08
N ALA A 98 -8.27 11.40 -17.23
CA ALA A 98 -9.69 11.09 -17.34
C ALA A 98 -10.42 12.32 -17.88
N ALA A 99 -10.82 12.25 -19.16
CA ALA A 99 -11.48 13.35 -19.81
C ALA A 99 -12.66 13.75 -18.93
N ALA A 100 -12.54 14.93 -18.32
CA ALA A 100 -13.64 15.53 -17.59
C ALA A 100 -14.87 15.46 -18.49
N PRO A 101 -16.07 15.17 -17.95
CA PRO A 101 -17.26 15.07 -18.78
C PRO A 101 -17.37 16.36 -19.58
N ARG A 102 -17.27 16.25 -20.91
CA ARG A 102 -17.56 17.36 -21.83
C ARG A 102 -19.04 17.66 -21.61
N LYS A 103 -19.35 18.62 -20.73
CA LYS A 103 -20.68 19.22 -20.65
C LYS A 103 -20.90 19.89 -22.00
N GLY A 104 -21.72 19.27 -22.84
CA GLY A 104 -22.26 19.89 -24.04
C GLY A 104 -22.98 21.18 -23.64
N LYS A 105 -22.73 22.23 -24.41
CA LYS A 105 -23.58 23.42 -24.46
C LYS A 105 -24.90 23.06 -25.14
#